data_AF-A0A925DXM2-F1
#
_entry.id   AF-A0A925DXM2-F1
#
_cell.length_a   1.000
_cell.length_b   1.000
_cell.length_c   1.000
_cell.angle_alpha   90.00
_cell.angle_beta   90.00
_cell.angle_gamma   90.00
#
_symmetry.space_group_name_H-M   'P 1'
#
loop_
_entity.id
_entity.type
_entity.pdbx_description
1 polymer ?
#
loop_
_entity_poly.entity_id
_entity_poly.type
_entity_poly.pdbx_seq_one_letter_code
_entity_poly.pdbx_strand_id
1 'polypeptide(L)'
;MHEKYFEEAATVAKHATCYRARCGSVIVSKKNVIIGRGFNAPPLGDETQRTCDVEYHTDKKPKSDKTCCVHAEWNAIIDALKNYPEEIEGSTLYFMRIAGDNSFTEAGDPYCTVCSRLALQSGIEWFGLWNGGPQMIDTKKYNRLSYDFYR
;
A
#
# COMPACT_ATOMS: atom_id res chain seq x y z
N MET A 1 -8.39 18.33 1.93
CA MET A 1 -6.90 18.40 1.88
C MET A 1 -6.22 17.04 1.65
N HIS A 2 -6.93 15.90 1.78
CA HIS A 2 -6.36 14.56 1.56
C HIS A 2 -6.29 14.12 0.09
N GLU A 3 -7.20 14.60 -0.76
CA GLU A 3 -7.33 14.20 -2.18
C GLU A 3 -6.02 14.33 -2.97
N LYS A 4 -5.29 15.43 -2.81
CA LYS A 4 -3.97 15.63 -3.44
C LYS A 4 -2.95 14.51 -3.14
N TYR A 5 -3.02 13.86 -1.98
CA TYR A 5 -2.12 12.75 -1.63
C TYR A 5 -2.57 11.43 -2.27
N PHE A 6 -3.87 11.27 -2.53
CA PHE A 6 -4.38 10.17 -3.36
C PHE A 6 -4.04 10.39 -4.84
N GLU A 7 -4.06 11.61 -5.35
CA GLU A 7 -3.58 11.95 -6.70
C GLU A 7 -2.08 11.65 -6.88
N GLU A 8 -1.26 11.98 -5.87
CA GLU A 8 0.14 11.59 -5.86
C GLU A 8 0.28 10.05 -5.80
N ALA A 9 -0.45 9.36 -4.93
CA ALA A 9 -0.43 7.90 -4.85
C ALA A 9 -0.86 7.26 -6.18
N ALA A 10 -1.86 7.84 -6.88
CA ALA A 10 -2.27 7.41 -8.22
C ALA A 10 -1.15 7.63 -9.25
N THR A 11 -0.41 8.74 -9.14
CA THR A 11 0.74 9.02 -9.99
C THR A 11 1.85 8.00 -9.76
N VAL A 12 2.14 7.68 -8.50
CA VAL A 12 3.09 6.61 -8.13
C VAL A 12 2.62 5.25 -8.66
N ALA A 13 1.32 4.95 -8.58
CA ALA A 13 0.75 3.69 -9.07
C ALA A 13 0.94 3.47 -10.58
N LYS A 14 1.17 4.52 -11.37
CA LYS A 14 1.43 4.39 -12.82
C LYS A 14 2.71 3.61 -13.11
N HIS A 15 3.66 3.60 -12.18
CA HIS A 15 4.93 2.88 -12.27
C HIS A 15 4.83 1.41 -11.84
N ALA A 16 3.67 0.96 -11.31
CA ALA A 16 3.47 -0.42 -10.91
C ALA A 16 3.68 -1.39 -12.08
N THR A 17 4.42 -2.47 -11.80
CA THR A 17 4.80 -3.45 -12.83
C THR A 17 4.19 -4.83 -12.61
N CYS A 18 3.40 -5.00 -11.56
CA CYS A 18 2.61 -6.21 -11.32
C CYS A 18 1.50 -6.39 -12.39
N TYR A 19 1.34 -7.61 -12.92
CA TYR A 19 0.30 -7.89 -13.92
C TYR A 19 -1.12 -7.93 -13.36
N ARG A 20 -1.29 -8.08 -12.04
CA ARG A 20 -2.61 -8.30 -11.43
C ARG A 20 -3.28 -7.02 -10.93
N ALA A 21 -2.49 -5.99 -10.62
CA ALA A 21 -2.99 -4.76 -10.01
C ALA A 21 -1.96 -3.63 -10.16
N ARG A 22 -2.44 -2.40 -10.28
CA ARG A 22 -1.61 -1.19 -10.27
C ARG A 22 -1.92 -0.40 -9.01
N CYS A 23 -1.02 -0.50 -8.04
CA CYS A 23 -1.16 0.12 -6.73
C CYS A 23 0.01 1.07 -6.47
N GLY A 24 -0.27 2.17 -5.80
CA GLY A 24 0.69 3.16 -5.35
C GLY A 24 0.33 3.64 -3.97
N SER A 25 1.36 4.00 -3.20
CA SER A 25 1.21 4.50 -1.85
C SER A 25 2.17 5.66 -1.61
N VAL A 26 1.72 6.65 -0.85
CA VAL A 26 2.57 7.69 -0.30
C VAL A 26 2.40 7.80 1.20
N ILE A 27 3.49 8.13 1.89
CA ILE A 27 3.49 8.39 3.32
C ILE A 27 3.77 9.87 3.54
N VAL A 28 2.90 10.52 4.31
CA VAL A 28 2.95 11.95 4.59
C VAL A 28 3.19 12.16 6.08
N SER A 29 4.26 12.88 6.41
CA SER A 29 4.60 13.18 7.81
C SER A 29 3.62 14.19 8.42
N LYS A 30 3.69 14.37 9.74
CA LYS A 30 2.91 15.37 10.48
C LYS A 30 3.13 16.81 9.99
N LYS A 31 4.22 17.05 9.26
CA LYS A 31 4.56 18.34 8.63
C LYS A 31 3.97 18.49 7.22
N ASN A 32 3.10 17.57 6.79
CA ASN A 32 2.45 17.55 5.47
C ASN A 32 3.42 17.31 4.28
N VAL A 33 4.61 16.76 4.56
CA VAL A 33 5.64 16.43 3.55
C VAL A 33 5.55 14.95 3.21
N ILE A 34 5.64 14.62 1.91
CA ILE A 34 5.72 13.22 1.47
C ILE A 34 7.13 12.71 1.77
N ILE A 35 7.21 11.72 2.66
CA ILE A 35 8.46 11.10 3.13
C ILE A 35 8.64 9.69 2.59
N GLY A 36 7.62 9.07 2.00
CA GLY A 36 7.74 7.75 1.40
C GLY A 36 6.89 7.61 0.15
N ARG A 37 7.41 6.94 -0.87
CA ARG A 37 6.67 6.55 -2.08
C ARG A 37 6.91 5.09 -2.41
N GLY A 38 5.87 4.40 -2.84
CA GLY A 38 6.01 3.00 -3.26
C GLY A 38 4.92 2.57 -4.21
N PHE A 39 5.25 1.72 -5.16
CA PHE A 39 4.32 1.03 -6.04
C PHE A 39 4.56 -0.47 -5.95
N ASN A 40 3.59 -1.28 -6.35
CA ASN A 40 3.75 -2.73 -6.32
C ASN A 40 4.55 -3.24 -7.53
N ALA A 41 5.64 -3.95 -7.23
CA ALA A 41 6.60 -4.48 -8.21
C ALA A 41 7.30 -5.72 -7.64
N PRO A 42 7.98 -6.53 -8.46
CA PRO A 42 8.88 -7.56 -7.95
C PRO A 42 9.93 -6.99 -6.96
N PRO A 43 10.50 -7.83 -6.08
CA PRO A 43 11.49 -7.39 -5.09
C PRO A 43 12.60 -6.55 -5.74
N LEU A 44 12.93 -5.41 -5.11
CA LEU A 44 13.93 -4.45 -5.59
C LEU A 44 13.66 -3.85 -7.00
N GLY A 45 12.49 -4.11 -7.59
CA GLY A 45 12.21 -3.77 -8.98
C GLY A 45 12.89 -4.69 -10.01
N ASP A 46 13.44 -5.84 -9.57
CA ASP A 46 14.06 -6.81 -10.48
C ASP A 46 13.00 -7.63 -11.21
N GLU A 47 12.77 -7.30 -12.48
CA GLU A 47 11.74 -7.95 -13.29
C GLU A 47 12.01 -9.42 -13.59
N THR A 48 13.23 -9.89 -13.41
CA THR A 48 13.54 -11.33 -13.51
C THR A 48 12.93 -12.14 -12.37
N GLN A 49 12.55 -11.48 -11.26
CA GLN A 49 11.87 -12.10 -10.11
C GLN A 49 10.34 -12.11 -10.27
N ARG A 50 9.80 -11.60 -11.38
CA ARG A 50 8.36 -11.56 -11.61
C ARG A 50 7.83 -12.95 -11.95
N THR A 51 6.76 -13.35 -11.26
CA THR A 51 6.10 -14.64 -11.47
C THR A 51 4.57 -14.52 -11.40
N CYS A 52 4.03 -13.36 -11.81
CA CYS A 52 2.58 -13.08 -11.75
C CYS A 52 1.75 -14.05 -12.61
N ASP A 53 2.34 -14.54 -13.68
CA ASP A 53 1.86 -15.48 -14.70
C ASP A 53 2.13 -16.95 -14.34
N VAL A 54 2.94 -17.20 -13.32
CA VAL A 54 3.19 -18.56 -12.83
C VAL A 54 2.01 -19.03 -11.99
N GLU A 55 1.49 -20.21 -12.31
CA GLU A 55 0.53 -20.89 -11.45
C GLU A 55 1.24 -21.51 -10.25
N TYR A 56 0.86 -21.04 -9.07
CA TYR A 56 1.32 -21.60 -7.81
C TYR A 56 0.23 -22.48 -7.19
N HIS A 57 0.63 -23.52 -6.47
CA HIS A 57 -0.22 -24.25 -5.53
C HIS A 57 -0.62 -23.32 -4.37
N THR A 58 -1.61 -22.44 -4.61
CA THR A 58 -2.05 -21.42 -3.64
C THR A 58 -2.72 -22.01 -2.40
N ASP A 59 -3.03 -23.31 -2.42
CA ASP A 59 -3.41 -24.15 -1.28
C ASP A 59 -2.24 -24.36 -0.30
N LYS A 60 -1.01 -24.40 -0.81
CA LYS A 60 0.23 -24.52 0.00
C LYS A 60 0.80 -23.18 0.44
N LYS A 61 0.45 -22.09 -0.26
CA LYS A 61 0.94 -20.74 0.06
C LYS A 61 0.03 -20.09 1.12
N PRO A 62 0.59 -19.44 2.17
CA PRO A 62 -0.23 -18.70 3.13
C PRO A 62 -1.16 -17.72 2.40
N LYS A 63 -2.44 -17.64 2.81
CA LYS A 63 -3.43 -16.76 2.15
C LYS A 63 -2.96 -15.31 2.05
N SER A 64 -2.14 -14.86 3.00
CA SER A 64 -1.56 -13.51 3.09
C SER A 64 -0.43 -13.23 2.10
N ASP A 65 0.05 -14.23 1.35
CA ASP A 65 1.16 -14.12 0.41
C ASP A 65 0.79 -14.80 -0.92
N LYS A 66 -0.29 -14.37 -1.58
CA LYS A 66 -0.68 -14.92 -2.89
C LYS A 66 -0.15 -14.10 -4.08
N THR A 67 0.68 -13.09 -3.84
CA THR A 67 1.26 -12.20 -4.86
C THR A 67 2.78 -12.35 -4.88
N CYS A 68 3.41 -12.33 -6.05
CA CYS A 68 4.88 -12.35 -6.17
C CYS A 68 5.51 -10.95 -6.01
N CYS A 69 4.72 -9.89 -6.18
CA CYS A 69 5.18 -8.52 -6.07
C CYS A 69 5.07 -8.03 -4.62
N VAL A 70 6.04 -7.23 -4.20
CA VAL A 70 6.01 -6.46 -2.96
C VAL A 70 4.89 -5.43 -3.07
N HIS A 71 4.14 -5.23 -1.99
CA HIS A 71 3.01 -4.31 -1.97
C HIS A 71 3.48 -2.86 -1.98
N ALA A 72 2.66 -1.97 -2.53
CA ALA A 72 2.98 -0.55 -2.65
C ALA A 72 3.22 0.09 -1.28
N GLU A 73 2.41 -0.31 -0.30
CA GLU A 73 2.52 0.10 1.10
C GLU A 73 3.86 -0.29 1.72
N TRP A 74 4.36 -1.50 1.44
CA TRP A 74 5.62 -1.97 1.99
C TRP A 74 6.78 -1.18 1.41
N ASN A 75 6.76 -0.96 0.08
CA ASN A 75 7.78 -0.17 -0.59
C ASN A 75 7.78 1.28 -0.08
N ALA A 76 6.61 1.89 0.13
CA ALA A 76 6.52 3.25 0.68
C ALA A 76 7.05 3.32 2.13
N ILE A 77 6.76 2.33 2.97
CA ILE A 77 7.28 2.23 4.35
C ILE A 77 8.80 2.08 4.35
N ILE A 78 9.33 1.19 3.51
CA ILE A 78 10.77 0.97 3.37
C ILE A 78 11.46 2.26 2.89
N ASP A 79 10.89 2.96 1.91
CA ASP A 79 11.40 4.24 1.42
C ASP A 79 11.43 5.31 2.51
N ALA A 80 10.32 5.46 3.26
CA ALA A 80 10.25 6.40 4.37
C ALA A 80 11.25 6.09 5.48
N LEU A 81 11.37 4.83 5.90
CA LEU A 81 12.31 4.42 6.95
C LEU A 81 13.78 4.57 6.53
N LYS A 82 14.09 4.38 5.24
CA LYS A 82 15.45 4.55 4.73
C LYS A 82 15.89 6.00 4.70
N ASN A 83 14.98 6.90 4.34
CA ASN A 83 15.33 8.29 4.03
C ASN A 83 14.95 9.28 5.13
N TYR A 84 13.89 9.00 5.90
CA TYR A 84 13.31 9.90 6.90
C TYR A 84 12.79 9.12 8.13
N PRO A 85 13.61 8.27 8.78
CA PRO A 85 13.17 7.41 9.88
C PRO A 85 12.55 8.16 11.06
N GLU A 86 12.96 9.40 11.31
CA GLU A 86 12.45 10.25 12.39
C GLU A 86 11.09 10.92 12.09
N GLU A 87 10.66 10.94 10.83
CA GLU A 87 9.42 11.61 10.39
C GLU A 87 8.23 10.64 10.24
N ILE A 88 8.47 9.32 10.27
CA ILE A 88 7.41 8.32 10.05
C ILE A 88 6.44 8.18 11.23
N GLU A 89 6.87 8.50 12.44
CA GLU A 89 6.05 8.35 13.65
C GLU A 89 4.90 9.36 13.66
N GLY A 90 3.66 8.86 13.73
CA GLY A 90 2.44 9.67 13.62
C GLY A 90 2.11 10.08 12.17
N SER A 91 2.77 9.49 11.18
CA SER A 91 2.51 9.79 9.76
C SER A 91 1.20 9.16 9.26
N THR A 92 0.81 9.55 8.04
CA THR A 92 -0.36 9.02 7.35
C THR A 92 0.07 8.32 6.05
N LEU A 93 -0.36 7.07 5.86
CA LEU A 93 -0.22 6.35 4.60
C LEU A 93 -1.47 6.55 3.74
N TYR A 94 -1.29 6.90 2.47
CA TYR A 94 -2.36 7.00 1.47
C TYR A 94 -2.15 5.91 0.44
N PHE A 95 -3.12 5.02 0.30
CA PHE A 95 -3.09 3.92 -0.67
C PHE A 95 -4.06 4.20 -1.82
N MET A 96 -3.61 3.98 -3.05
CA MET A 96 -4.42 4.12 -4.25
C MET A 96 -4.21 2.95 -5.20
N ARG A 97 -5.31 2.42 -5.72
CA ARG A 97 -5.32 1.50 -6.86
C ARG A 97 -5.90 2.22 -8.07
N ILE A 98 -5.26 2.07 -9.22
CA ILE A 98 -5.72 2.66 -10.48
C ILE A 98 -6.13 1.57 -11.48
N ALA A 99 -7.07 1.91 -12.35
CA ALA A 99 -7.47 1.07 -13.47
C ALA A 99 -6.48 1.17 -14.65
N GLY A 100 -6.72 0.40 -15.71
CA GLY A 100 -5.89 0.39 -16.92
C GLY A 100 -5.78 1.76 -17.60
N ASP A 101 -6.84 2.56 -17.54
CA ASP A 101 -6.92 3.93 -18.05
C ASP A 101 -6.36 4.99 -17.07
N ASN A 102 -5.79 4.55 -15.94
CA ASN A 102 -5.30 5.37 -14.82
C ASN A 102 -6.38 6.10 -14.01
N SER A 103 -7.67 5.79 -14.20
CA SER A 103 -8.72 6.29 -13.32
C SER A 103 -8.60 5.69 -11.91
N PHE A 104 -9.14 6.41 -10.92
CA PHE A 104 -9.18 5.94 -9.54
C PHE A 104 -10.13 4.74 -9.43
N THR A 105 -9.82 3.84 -8.52
CA THR A 105 -10.69 2.71 -8.18
C THR A 105 -10.97 2.68 -6.68
N GLU A 106 -12.06 2.03 -6.30
CA GLU A 106 -12.36 1.78 -4.90
C GLU A 106 -11.31 0.83 -4.30
N ALA A 107 -10.75 1.21 -3.16
CA ALA A 107 -9.78 0.39 -2.45
C ALA A 107 -10.45 -0.81 -1.75
N GLY A 108 -11.74 -0.69 -1.45
CA GLY A 108 -12.53 -1.68 -0.71
C GLY A 108 -12.33 -1.59 0.80
N ASP A 109 -12.73 -2.65 1.50
CA ASP A 109 -12.55 -2.79 2.94
C ASP A 109 -11.09 -3.14 3.30
N PRO A 110 -10.62 -2.80 4.51
CA PRO A 110 -9.32 -3.26 5.01
C PRO A 110 -9.22 -4.79 4.96
N TYR A 111 -8.31 -5.34 4.15
CA TYR A 111 -8.15 -6.80 4.01
C TYR A 111 -6.70 -7.28 4.13
N CYS A 112 -5.69 -6.43 3.88
CA CYS A 112 -4.30 -6.90 3.93
C CYS A 112 -3.74 -6.88 5.36
N THR A 113 -3.71 -8.05 6.01
CA THR A 113 -3.20 -8.23 7.38
C THR A 113 -1.69 -8.02 7.52
N VAL A 114 -0.95 -8.06 6.41
CA VAL A 114 0.50 -7.79 6.43
C VAL A 114 0.77 -6.30 6.34
N CYS A 115 0.15 -5.60 5.38
CA CYS A 115 0.24 -4.14 5.28
C CYS A 115 -0.24 -3.46 6.57
N SER A 116 -1.32 -3.96 7.18
CA SER A 116 -1.84 -3.39 8.43
C SER A 116 -0.85 -3.47 9.59
N ARG A 117 -0.23 -4.64 9.79
CA ARG A 117 0.77 -4.85 10.83
C ARG A 117 2.03 -4.06 10.56
N LEU A 118 2.50 -4.04 9.31
CA LEU A 118 3.71 -3.31 8.96
C LEU A 118 3.52 -1.81 9.16
N ALA A 119 2.42 -1.22 8.67
CA ALA A 119 2.10 0.18 8.89
C ALA A 119 2.01 0.52 10.39
N LEU A 120 1.31 -0.31 11.17
CA LEU A 120 1.17 -0.12 12.61
C LEU A 120 2.52 -0.19 13.34
N GLN A 121 3.35 -1.18 12.99
CA GLN A 121 4.67 -1.38 13.58
C GLN A 121 5.63 -0.24 13.23
N SER A 122 5.45 0.37 12.05
CA SER A 122 6.26 1.51 11.58
C SER A 122 5.84 2.86 12.16
N GLY A 123 4.87 2.91 13.08
CA GLY A 123 4.44 4.15 13.71
C GLY A 123 3.46 4.99 12.87
N ILE A 124 2.88 4.42 11.81
CA ILE A 124 1.89 5.11 10.99
C ILE A 124 0.56 5.16 11.74
N GLU A 125 0.04 6.36 11.97
CA GLU A 125 -1.17 6.58 12.76
C GLU A 125 -2.45 6.41 11.93
N TRP A 126 -2.42 6.84 10.67
CA TRP A 126 -3.59 6.84 9.80
C TRP A 126 -3.32 6.11 8.48
N PHE A 127 -4.28 5.28 8.08
CA PHE A 127 -4.30 4.57 6.81
C PHE A 127 -5.48 5.09 5.96
N GLY A 128 -5.15 5.75 4.85
CA GLY A 128 -6.08 6.34 3.91
C GLY A 128 -6.44 5.37 2.79
N LEU A 129 -7.73 5.13 2.61
CA LEU A 129 -8.31 4.40 1.49
C LEU A 129 -9.19 5.33 0.65
N TRP A 130 -9.25 5.10 -0.66
CA TRP A 130 -10.20 5.78 -1.53
C TRP A 130 -11.44 4.91 -1.71
N ASN A 131 -12.60 5.35 -1.23
CA ASN A 131 -13.88 4.70 -1.49
C ASN A 131 -14.98 5.75 -1.71
N GLY A 132 -15.19 6.18 -2.96
CA GLY A 132 -16.01 7.35 -3.30
C GLY A 132 -15.44 8.68 -2.79
N GLY A 133 -14.20 8.65 -2.29
CA GLY A 133 -13.51 9.76 -1.65
C GLY A 133 -12.55 9.30 -0.54
N PRO A 134 -11.79 10.23 0.07
CA PRO A 134 -10.84 9.92 1.13
C PRO A 134 -11.51 9.34 2.40
N GLN A 135 -11.12 8.14 2.80
CA GLN A 135 -11.47 7.53 4.07
C GLN A 135 -10.23 7.30 4.91
N MET A 136 -10.09 8.07 5.99
CA MET A 136 -8.95 7.97 6.91
C MET A 136 -9.30 7.06 8.09
N ILE A 137 -8.56 5.97 8.23
CA ILE A 137 -8.79 4.94 9.24
C ILE A 137 -7.59 4.91 10.18
N ASP A 138 -7.83 5.02 11.49
CA ASP A 138 -6.77 4.79 12.49
C ASP A 138 -6.12 3.42 12.25
N THR A 139 -4.79 3.34 12.20
CA THR A 139 -4.09 2.12 11.78
C THR A 139 -4.32 0.96 12.75
N LYS A 140 -4.58 1.19 14.04
CA LYS A 140 -4.97 0.12 14.98
C LYS A 140 -6.34 -0.43 14.63
N LYS A 141 -7.30 0.45 14.29
CA LYS A 141 -8.62 0.06 13.78
C LYS A 141 -8.50 -0.69 12.45
N TYR A 142 -7.71 -0.18 11.50
CA TYR A 142 -7.45 -0.84 10.22
C TYR A 142 -6.88 -2.25 10.43
N ASN A 143 -5.92 -2.39 11.35
CA ASN A 143 -5.35 -3.68 11.69
C ASN A 143 -6.37 -4.65 12.27
N ARG A 144 -7.32 -4.21 13.09
CA ARG A 144 -8.40 -5.11 13.53
C ARG A 144 -9.32 -5.52 12.37
N LEU A 145 -9.75 -4.54 11.57
CA LEU A 145 -10.65 -4.75 10.44
C LEU A 145 -10.07 -5.70 9.39
N SER A 146 -8.75 -5.65 9.15
CA SER A 146 -8.08 -6.54 8.20
C SER A 146 -8.17 -8.02 8.58
N TYR A 147 -8.28 -8.35 9.86
CA TYR A 147 -8.54 -9.73 10.31
C TYR A 147 -10.04 -10.06 10.27
N ASP A 148 -10.90 -9.11 10.64
CA ASP A 148 -12.36 -9.31 10.60
C ASP A 148 -12.87 -9.58 9.18
N PHE A 149 -12.20 -9.07 8.14
CA PHE A 149 -12.50 -9.36 6.73
C PHE A 149 -12.51 -10.86 6.38
N TYR A 150 -11.77 -11.70 7.14
CA TYR A 150 -11.67 -13.14 6.89
C TYR A 150 -12.43 -14.01 7.91
N ARG A 151 -13.20 -13.39 8.80
CA ARG A 151 -14.10 -14.09 9.73
C ARG A 151 -15.46 -14.29 9.07
#